data_AF-A0A0Q7NG51-F1
#
_entry.id   AF-A0A0Q7NG51-F1
#
_cell.length_a   1.000
_cell.length_b   1.000
_cell.length_c   1.000
_cell.angle_alpha   90.00
_cell.angle_beta   90.00
_cell.angle_gamma   90.00
#
_symmetry.space_group_name_H-M   'P 1'
#
loop_
_entity.id
_entity.type
_entity.pdbx_description
1 polymer ?
#
loop_
_entity_poly.entity_id
_entity_poly.type
_entity_poly.pdbx_seq_one_letter_code
_entity_poly.pdbx_strand_id
1 'polypeptide(L)'
;MSERDVAMMYAAHDAFRRDLRALTAAPDRERWTQFRTQLSVHHTAEDVVLWPSLRRRGVDARLVEQMAAEHDRIDPLLAQVNRTFDTAGPDAARPTLVALSELLHNHLRHEEQETLPLINDREWSLLDREMRRRIGLRGIRSYYSWLLRDIEGERRRKVLTTIPRPLRLVIS
;
A
#
# COMPACT_ATOMS: atom_id res chain seq x y z
N MET A 1 -0.92 -17.48 12.48
CA MET A 1 -0.94 -16.42 11.46
C MET A 1 -2.22 -16.52 10.67
N SER A 2 -3.02 -15.46 10.59
CA SER A 2 -4.17 -15.48 9.69
C SER A 2 -3.64 -15.35 8.26
N GLU A 3 -3.69 -16.42 7.47
CA GLU A 3 -3.33 -16.43 6.04
C GLU A 3 -3.99 -15.28 5.26
N ARG A 4 -5.14 -14.79 5.75
CA ARG A 4 -5.87 -13.66 5.19
C ARG A 4 -5.11 -12.33 5.29
N ASP A 5 -4.45 -12.06 6.42
CA ASP A 5 -3.81 -10.75 6.65
C ASP A 5 -2.58 -10.61 5.76
N VAL A 6 -1.79 -11.69 5.68
CA VAL A 6 -0.67 -11.81 4.73
C VAL A 6 -1.17 -11.65 3.29
N ALA A 7 -2.21 -12.39 2.89
CA ALA A 7 -2.75 -12.30 1.54
C ALA A 7 -3.29 -10.90 1.20
N MET A 8 -3.86 -10.18 2.17
CA MET A 8 -4.31 -8.80 1.97
C MET A 8 -3.14 -7.84 1.78
N MET A 9 -2.05 -8.01 2.55
CA MET A 9 -0.84 -7.20 2.42
C MET A 9 -0.23 -7.32 1.02
N TYR A 10 0.01 -8.55 0.57
CA TYR A 10 0.53 -8.80 -0.78
C TYR A 10 -0.42 -8.28 -1.88
N ALA A 11 -1.74 -8.40 -1.68
CA ALA A 11 -2.71 -7.84 -2.62
C ALA A 11 -2.64 -6.31 -2.71
N ALA A 12 -2.39 -5.63 -1.58
CA ALA A 12 -2.17 -4.18 -1.57
C ALA A 12 -0.86 -3.81 -2.29
N HIS A 13 0.23 -4.54 -2.04
CA HIS A 13 1.51 -4.33 -2.72
C HIS A 13 1.38 -4.50 -4.24
N ASP A 14 0.70 -5.55 -4.69
CA ASP A 14 0.42 -5.77 -6.10
C ASP A 14 -0.42 -4.65 -6.72
N ALA A 15 -1.40 -4.12 -5.97
CA ALA A 15 -2.21 -2.99 -6.39
C ALA A 15 -1.39 -1.69 -6.52
N PHE A 16 -0.45 -1.42 -5.60
CA PHE A 16 0.49 -0.29 -5.74
C PHE A 16 1.36 -0.41 -6.98
N ARG A 17 1.96 -1.60 -7.20
CA ARG A 17 2.79 -1.87 -8.38
C ARG A 17 1.99 -1.73 -9.68
N ARG A 18 0.74 -2.21 -9.70
CA ARG A 18 -0.17 -2.07 -10.84
C ARG A 18 -0.49 -0.61 -11.13
N ASP A 19 -0.85 0.17 -10.11
CA ASP A 19 -1.24 1.56 -10.31
C ASP A 19 -0.05 2.42 -10.76
N LEU A 20 1.16 2.19 -10.23
CA LEU A 20 2.37 2.87 -10.71
C LEU A 20 2.71 2.52 -12.16
N ARG A 21 2.56 1.26 -12.58
CA ARG A 21 2.70 0.89 -14.01
C ARG A 21 1.69 1.63 -14.89
N ALA A 22 0.44 1.73 -14.45
CA ALA A 22 -0.58 2.47 -15.19
C ALA A 22 -0.29 3.98 -15.23
N LEU A 23 0.08 4.59 -14.09
CA LEU A 23 0.37 6.02 -13.98
C LEU A 23 1.65 6.43 -14.74
N THR A 24 2.66 5.57 -14.80
CA THR A 24 3.87 5.83 -15.58
C THR A 24 3.60 5.76 -17.09
N ALA A 25 2.68 4.90 -17.52
CA ALA A 25 2.25 4.80 -18.92
C ALA A 25 1.28 5.92 -19.33
N ALA A 26 0.30 6.23 -18.49
CA ALA A 26 -0.70 7.26 -18.70
C ALA A 26 -1.06 7.93 -17.35
N PRO A 27 -0.40 9.07 -17.03
CA PRO A 27 -0.68 9.80 -15.80
C PRO A 27 -2.16 10.22 -15.72
N ASP A 28 -2.82 9.86 -14.62
CA ASP A 28 -4.25 10.11 -14.40
C ASP A 28 -4.47 10.61 -12.97
N ARG A 29 -5.25 11.68 -12.84
CA ARG A 29 -5.50 12.34 -11.55
C ARG A 29 -6.34 11.47 -10.62
N GLU A 30 -7.34 10.77 -11.16
CA GLU A 30 -8.22 9.94 -10.34
C GLU A 30 -7.45 8.77 -9.75
N ARG A 31 -6.73 8.02 -10.60
CA ARG A 31 -5.86 6.92 -10.18
C ARG A 31 -4.78 7.41 -9.23
N TRP A 32 -4.14 8.56 -9.48
CA TRP A 32 -3.15 9.15 -8.57
C TRP A 32 -3.74 9.43 -7.19
N THR A 33 -4.94 10.03 -7.13
CA THR A 33 -5.62 10.34 -5.87
C THR A 33 -5.91 9.06 -5.09
N GLN A 34 -6.45 8.04 -5.75
CA GLN A 34 -6.72 6.75 -5.13
C GLN A 34 -5.43 6.08 -4.62
N PHE A 35 -4.40 6.01 -5.46
CA PHE A 35 -3.08 5.45 -5.12
C PHE A 35 -2.50 6.13 -3.87
N ARG A 36 -2.42 7.47 -3.88
CA ARG A 36 -1.83 8.24 -2.77
C ARG A 36 -2.62 8.06 -1.47
N THR A 37 -3.95 8.02 -1.55
CA THR A 37 -4.78 7.75 -0.37
C THR A 37 -4.48 6.38 0.24
N GLN A 38 -4.42 5.33 -0.58
CA GLN A 38 -4.17 3.98 -0.06
C GLN A 38 -2.74 3.80 0.44
N LEU A 39 -1.75 4.40 -0.23
CA LEU A 39 -0.36 4.34 0.21
C LEU A 39 -0.16 5.07 1.54
N SER A 40 -0.81 6.23 1.70
CA SER A 40 -0.78 6.96 2.97
C SER A 40 -1.40 6.15 4.12
N VAL A 41 -2.52 5.48 3.89
CA VAL A 41 -3.11 4.59 4.89
C VAL A 41 -2.14 3.47 5.27
N HIS A 42 -1.49 2.87 4.26
CA HIS A 42 -0.58 1.74 4.42
C HIS A 42 0.68 2.11 5.21
N HIS A 43 1.49 3.05 4.69
CA HIS A 43 2.72 3.47 5.35
C HIS A 43 2.45 4.01 6.76
N THR A 44 1.40 4.82 6.95
CA THR A 44 1.14 5.34 8.30
C THR A 44 0.76 4.24 9.29
N ALA A 45 0.09 3.17 8.85
CA ALA A 45 -0.22 2.05 9.73
C ALA A 45 1.06 1.29 10.13
N GLU A 46 2.00 1.09 9.19
CA GLU A 46 3.31 0.53 9.50
C GLU A 46 4.11 1.41 10.45
N ASP A 47 4.15 2.72 10.20
CA ASP A 47 4.92 3.69 10.99
C ASP A 47 4.45 3.76 12.44
N VAL A 48 3.14 3.74 12.67
CA VAL A 48 2.58 3.90 14.03
C VAL A 48 2.43 2.58 14.77
N VAL A 49 2.41 1.45 14.07
CA VAL A 49 2.17 0.12 14.67
C VAL A 49 3.32 -0.84 14.44
N LEU A 50 3.67 -1.11 13.17
CA LEU A 50 4.58 -2.18 12.81
C LEU A 50 6.01 -1.90 13.27
N TRP A 51 6.62 -0.81 12.79
CA TRP A 51 8.02 -0.47 13.13
C TRP A 51 8.24 -0.37 14.64
N PRO A 52 7.37 0.32 15.41
CA PRO A 52 7.52 0.37 16.86
C PRO A 52 7.36 -1.00 17.53
N SER A 53 6.51 -1.89 16.99
CA SER A 53 6.35 -3.24 17.55
C SER A 53 7.57 -4.12 17.31
N LEU A 54 8.08 -4.14 16.08
CA LEU A 54 9.28 -4.90 15.72
C LEU A 54 10.48 -4.45 16.57
N ARG A 55 10.65 -3.13 16.75
CA ARG A 55 11.69 -2.57 17.64
C ARG A 55 11.53 -3.04 19.09
N ARG A 56 10.32 -2.98 19.66
CA ARG A 56 10.07 -3.46 21.04
C ARG A 56 10.32 -4.96 21.20
N ARG A 57 10.12 -5.74 20.14
CA ARG A 57 10.39 -7.18 20.13
C ARG A 57 11.87 -7.53 19.94
N GLY A 58 12.72 -6.53 19.67
CA GLY A 58 14.15 -6.74 19.49
C GLY A 58 14.54 -7.23 18.10
N VAL A 59 13.72 -6.98 17.08
CA VAL A 59 14.16 -7.09 15.67
C VAL A 59 15.31 -6.11 15.43
N ASP A 60 16.24 -6.46 14.54
CA ASP A 60 17.40 -5.62 14.22
C ASP A 60 16.99 -4.16 13.99
N ALA A 61 17.52 -3.27 14.83
CA ALA A 61 17.24 -1.85 14.79
C ALA A 61 17.60 -1.24 13.43
N ARG A 62 18.66 -1.74 12.78
CA ARG A 62 19.08 -1.25 11.46
C ARG A 62 18.03 -1.53 10.40
N LEU A 63 17.43 -2.72 10.40
CA LEU A 63 16.36 -3.06 9.46
C LEU A 63 15.15 -2.15 9.67
N VAL A 64 14.72 -1.97 10.93
CA VAL A 64 13.56 -1.12 11.25
C VAL A 64 13.82 0.35 10.89
N GLU A 65 15.02 0.86 11.14
CA GLU A 65 15.43 2.22 10.74
C GLU A 65 15.50 2.37 9.22
N GLN A 66 15.95 1.34 8.49
CA GLN A 66 15.96 1.35 7.03
C GLN A 66 14.53 1.43 6.45
N MET A 67 13.58 0.66 6.98
CA MET A 67 12.17 0.72 6.56
C MET A 67 11.58 2.13 6.74
N ALA A 68 11.77 2.73 7.92
CA ALA A 68 11.32 4.11 8.17
C ALA A 68 12.02 5.12 7.23
N ALA A 69 13.33 4.99 7.02
CA ALA A 69 14.09 5.85 6.12
C ALA A 69 13.73 5.65 4.63
N GLU A 70 13.14 4.51 4.24
CA GLU A 70 12.56 4.32 2.92
C GLU A 70 11.28 5.14 2.75
N HIS A 71 10.40 5.18 3.75
CA HIS A 71 9.21 6.05 3.74
C HIS A 71 9.60 7.52 3.61
N ASP A 72 10.59 7.98 4.40
CA ASP A 72 11.09 9.36 4.35
C ASP A 72 11.65 9.76 2.96
N ARG A 73 12.11 8.80 2.15
CA ARG A 73 12.57 9.03 0.78
C ARG A 73 11.42 9.00 -0.24
N ILE A 74 10.37 8.23 0.02
CA ILE A 74 9.19 8.12 -0.85
C ILE A 74 8.30 9.37 -0.73
N ASP A 75 8.09 9.87 0.48
CA ASP A 75 7.17 10.97 0.77
C ASP A 75 7.44 12.26 -0.04
N PRO A 76 8.70 12.72 -0.22
CA PRO A 76 9.00 13.86 -1.08
C PRO A 76 8.56 13.67 -2.53
N LEU A 77 8.71 12.45 -3.07
CA LEU A 77 8.27 12.14 -4.43
C LEU A 77 6.75 12.15 -4.55
N LEU A 78 6.02 11.64 -3.54
CA LEU A 78 4.56 11.74 -3.50
C LEU A 78 4.10 13.20 -3.52
N ALA A 79 4.73 14.04 -2.69
CA ALA A 79 4.43 15.47 -2.64
C ALA A 79 4.77 16.17 -3.96
N GLN A 80 5.87 15.80 -4.61
CA GLN A 80 6.27 16.36 -5.90
C GLN A 80 5.29 15.98 -7.01
N VAL A 81 4.91 14.70 -7.12
CA VAL A 81 3.89 14.26 -8.09
C VAL A 81 2.61 15.06 -7.89
N ASN A 82 2.10 15.13 -6.66
CA ASN A 82 0.86 15.87 -6.37
C ASN A 82 0.96 17.35 -6.77
N ARG A 83 2.06 18.03 -6.43
CA ARG A 83 2.29 19.43 -6.83
C ARG A 83 2.33 19.56 -8.36
N THR A 84 3.03 18.68 -9.06
CA THR A 84 3.12 18.74 -10.53
C THR A 84 1.77 18.50 -11.20
N PHE A 85 0.95 17.57 -10.68
CA PHE A 85 -0.44 17.42 -11.12
C PHE A 85 -1.20 18.74 -11.01
N ASP A 86 -1.05 19.48 -9.92
CA ASP A 86 -1.80 20.70 -9.65
C ASP A 86 -1.29 21.92 -10.46
N THR A 87 0.01 21.99 -10.76
CA THR A 87 0.61 23.18 -11.38
C THR A 87 0.91 23.03 -12.88
N ALA A 88 1.25 21.83 -13.34
CA ALA A 88 1.71 21.57 -14.71
C ALA A 88 0.93 20.46 -15.42
N GLY A 89 0.04 19.77 -14.70
CA GLY A 89 -0.82 18.70 -15.22
C GLY A 89 -0.21 17.30 -15.15
N PRO A 90 -1.02 16.25 -15.42
CA PRO A 90 -0.62 14.85 -15.27
C PRO A 90 0.65 14.45 -16.03
N ASP A 91 0.73 14.81 -17.32
CA ASP A 91 1.85 14.38 -18.17
C ASP A 91 3.21 14.92 -17.70
N ALA A 92 3.23 16.13 -17.13
CA ALA A 92 4.44 16.72 -16.58
C ALA A 92 4.98 15.95 -15.36
N ALA A 93 4.14 15.18 -14.66
CA ALA A 93 4.55 14.40 -13.50
C ALA A 93 5.23 13.06 -13.84
N ARG A 94 5.25 12.67 -15.13
CA ARG A 94 5.76 11.37 -15.59
C ARG A 94 7.19 11.04 -15.11
N PRO A 95 8.19 11.94 -15.18
CA PRO A 95 9.53 11.63 -14.69
C PRO A 95 9.55 11.29 -13.19
N THR A 96 8.80 12.05 -12.39
CA THR A 96 8.68 11.81 -10.94
C THR A 96 7.92 10.52 -10.65
N LEU A 97 6.89 10.19 -11.43
CA LEU A 97 6.18 8.92 -11.34
C LEU A 97 7.08 7.72 -11.63
N VAL A 98 8.02 7.83 -12.59
CA VAL A 98 9.01 6.77 -12.87
C VAL A 98 9.95 6.58 -11.69
N ALA A 99 10.51 7.67 -11.15
CA ALA A 99 11.38 7.61 -9.97
C ALA A 99 10.66 7.04 -8.74
N LEU A 100 9.42 7.47 -8.50
CA LEU A 100 8.56 6.93 -7.45
C LEU A 100 8.29 5.44 -7.66
N SER A 101 8.05 5.02 -8.90
CA SER A 101 7.78 3.63 -9.23
C SER A 101 8.97 2.74 -8.89
N GLU A 102 10.18 3.13 -9.27
CA GLU A 102 11.41 2.40 -8.95
C GLU A 102 11.65 2.30 -7.45
N LEU A 103 11.54 3.43 -6.74
CA LEU A 103 11.76 3.49 -5.29
C LEU A 103 10.74 2.64 -4.53
N LEU A 104 9.45 2.78 -4.84
CA LEU A 104 8.42 2.02 -4.15
C LEU A 104 8.49 0.52 -4.49
N HIS A 105 8.82 0.12 -5.72
CA HIS A 105 9.02 -1.29 -6.03
C HIS A 105 10.15 -1.91 -5.20
N ASN A 106 11.25 -1.18 -5.01
CA ASN A 106 12.35 -1.63 -4.18
C ASN A 106 11.98 -1.74 -2.70
N HIS A 107 11.28 -0.73 -2.18
CA HIS A 107 10.75 -0.74 -0.82
C HIS A 107 9.83 -1.93 -0.56
N LEU A 108 8.79 -2.11 -1.38
CA LEU A 108 7.83 -3.21 -1.22
C LEU A 108 8.51 -4.59 -1.30
N ARG A 109 9.52 -4.74 -2.18
CA ARG A 109 10.31 -5.97 -2.26
C ARG A 109 11.15 -6.19 -1.00
N HIS A 110 11.79 -5.14 -0.48
CA HIS A 110 12.59 -5.21 0.74
C HIS A 110 11.70 -5.60 1.93
N GLU A 111 10.54 -4.98 2.06
CA GLU A 111 9.58 -5.30 3.11
C GLU A 111 9.09 -6.75 3.01
N GLU A 112 8.67 -7.21 1.81
CA GLU A 112 8.22 -8.58 1.58
C GLU A 112 9.28 -9.64 1.92
N GLN A 113 10.55 -9.33 1.69
CA GLN A 113 11.67 -10.25 1.89
C GLN A 113 12.17 -10.27 3.33
N GLU A 114 12.32 -9.10 3.96
CA GLU A 114 13.05 -8.97 5.22
C GLU A 114 12.14 -8.65 6.41
N THR A 115 11.00 -8.00 6.19
CA THR A 115 10.12 -7.55 7.28
C THR A 115 8.91 -8.47 7.46
N LEU A 116 8.11 -8.69 6.40
CA LEU A 116 6.85 -9.44 6.51
C LEU A 116 7.03 -10.85 7.13
N PRO A 117 8.11 -11.62 6.84
CA PRO A 117 8.34 -12.92 7.46
C PRO A 117 8.59 -12.85 8.98
N LEU A 118 8.99 -11.69 9.51
CA LEU A 118 9.27 -11.52 10.92
C LEU A 118 8.00 -11.24 11.74
N ILE A 119 6.89 -10.85 11.12
CA ILE A 119 5.67 -10.39 11.78
C ILE A 119 4.93 -11.57 12.42
N ASN A 120 4.63 -11.46 13.72
CA ASN A 120 3.83 -12.48 14.43
C ASN A 120 2.32 -12.18 14.41
N ASP A 121 1.51 -13.12 14.89
CA ASP A 121 0.04 -13.03 14.90
C ASP A 121 -0.50 -11.80 15.63
N ARG A 122 0.15 -11.39 16.72
CA ARG A 122 -0.25 -10.21 17.49
C ARG A 122 0.02 -8.94 16.69
N GLU A 123 1.15 -8.87 16.00
CA GLU A 123 1.55 -7.75 15.15
C GLU A 123 0.66 -7.63 13.92
N TRP A 124 0.36 -8.75 13.25
CA TRP A 124 -0.64 -8.80 12.17
C TRP A 124 -2.00 -8.27 12.64
N SER A 125 -2.45 -8.73 13.81
CA SER A 125 -3.73 -8.27 14.37
C SER A 125 -3.72 -6.79 14.74
N LEU A 126 -2.59 -6.24 15.18
CA LEU A 126 -2.46 -4.81 15.46
C LEU A 126 -2.49 -3.98 14.17
N LEU A 127 -1.79 -4.44 13.13
CA LEU A 127 -1.71 -3.79 11.84
C LEU A 127 -3.07 -3.79 11.14
N ASP A 128 -3.77 -4.93 11.06
CA ASP A 128 -5.12 -5.02 10.49
C ASP A 128 -6.11 -4.09 11.21
N ARG A 129 -6.06 -4.02 12.55
CA ARG A 129 -6.90 -3.08 13.31
C ARG A 129 -6.62 -1.63 12.94
N GLU A 130 -5.36 -1.24 12.81
CA GLU A 130 -4.99 0.13 12.45
C GLU A 130 -5.38 0.47 11.01
N MET A 131 -5.16 -0.44 10.06
CA MET A 131 -5.62 -0.30 8.67
C MET A 131 -7.13 -0.12 8.63
N ARG A 132 -7.91 -0.99 9.29
CA ARG A 132 -9.38 -0.87 9.35
C ARG A 132 -9.83 0.43 9.98
N ARG A 133 -9.17 0.89 11.04
CA ARG A 133 -9.46 2.16 11.71
C ARG A 133 -9.29 3.34 10.76
N ARG A 134 -8.20 3.34 9.98
CA ARG A 134 -7.86 4.40 9.01
C ARG A 134 -8.75 4.37 7.77
N ILE A 135 -9.06 3.19 7.25
CA ILE A 135 -9.97 3.01 6.12
C ILE A 135 -11.39 3.43 6.52
N GLY A 136 -11.85 2.97 7.68
CA GLY A 136 -13.18 3.25 8.21
C GLY A 136 -14.32 2.71 7.35
N LEU A 137 -15.56 2.84 7.85
CA LEU A 137 -16.76 2.36 7.12
C LEU A 137 -17.00 3.11 5.81
N ARG A 138 -16.62 4.39 5.74
CA ARG A 138 -16.79 5.22 4.54
C ARG A 138 -15.75 4.91 3.45
N GLY A 139 -14.54 4.49 3.83
CA GLY A 139 -13.47 4.19 2.89
C GLY A 139 -13.44 2.73 2.42
N ILE A 140 -14.14 1.81 3.10
CA ILE A 140 -14.05 0.37 2.82
C ILE A 140 -14.42 0.01 1.38
N ARG A 141 -15.43 0.68 0.80
CA ARG A 141 -15.81 0.47 -0.60
C ARG A 141 -14.68 0.93 -1.53
N SER A 142 -14.13 2.13 -1.30
CA SER A 142 -13.02 2.67 -2.09
C SER A 142 -11.77 1.77 -2.01
N TYR A 143 -11.44 1.26 -0.81
CA TYR A 143 -10.31 0.35 -0.60
C TYR A 143 -10.47 -0.94 -1.42
N TYR A 144 -11.61 -1.61 -1.32
CA TYR A 144 -11.82 -2.85 -2.06
C TYR A 144 -12.00 -2.63 -3.56
N SER A 145 -12.65 -1.56 -4.00
CA SER A 145 -12.71 -1.21 -5.43
C SER A 145 -11.32 -0.93 -5.99
N TRP A 146 -10.42 -0.33 -5.21
CA TRP A 146 -9.02 -0.13 -5.58
C TRP A 146 -8.23 -1.44 -5.66
N LEU A 147 -8.35 -2.33 -4.66
CA LEU A 147 -7.71 -3.65 -4.71
C LEU A 147 -8.15 -4.42 -5.96
N LEU A 148 -9.44 -4.35 -6.28
CA LEU A 148 -10.07 -5.09 -7.38
C LEU A 148 -9.95 -4.43 -8.76
N ARG A 149 -9.36 -3.24 -8.86
CA ARG A 149 -9.19 -2.48 -10.11
C ARG A 149 -8.26 -3.23 -11.08
N ASP A 150 -8.67 -3.35 -12.35
CA ASP A 150 -7.91 -4.00 -13.43
C ASP A 150 -7.40 -5.42 -13.09
N ILE A 151 -8.08 -6.13 -12.18
CA ILE A 151 -7.80 -7.55 -11.89
C ILE A 151 -8.99 -8.43 -12.25
N GLU A 152 -8.69 -9.51 -12.97
CA GLU A 152 -9.66 -10.46 -13.51
C GLU A 152 -9.30 -11.90 -13.18
N GLY A 153 -10.19 -12.83 -13.54
CA GLY A 153 -9.94 -14.27 -13.49
C GLY A 153 -9.56 -14.80 -12.11
N GLU A 154 -8.50 -15.61 -12.05
CA GLU A 154 -8.05 -16.27 -10.83
C GLU A 154 -7.54 -15.30 -9.77
N ARG A 155 -6.84 -14.23 -10.16
CA ARG A 155 -6.34 -13.21 -9.23
C ARG A 155 -7.50 -12.49 -8.54
N ARG A 156 -8.52 -12.10 -9.30
CA ARG A 156 -9.74 -11.49 -8.74
C ARG A 156 -10.44 -12.44 -7.75
N ARG A 157 -10.60 -13.73 -8.10
CA ARG A 157 -11.20 -14.72 -7.20
C ARG A 157 -10.41 -14.89 -5.91
N LYS A 158 -9.07 -14.95 -5.98
CA LYS A 158 -8.20 -15.05 -4.80
C LYS A 158 -8.32 -13.84 -3.87
N VAL A 159 -8.36 -12.62 -4.41
CA VAL A 159 -8.62 -11.43 -3.57
C VAL A 159 -10.03 -11.47 -2.98
N LEU A 160 -11.04 -11.88 -3.76
CA LEU A 160 -12.41 -12.00 -3.24
C LEU A 160 -12.53 -13.01 -2.09
N THR A 161 -11.75 -14.10 -2.05
CA THR A 161 -11.81 -15.07 -0.95
C THR A 161 -11.33 -14.48 0.39
N THR A 162 -10.46 -13.46 0.37
CA THR A 162 -9.98 -12.77 1.58
C THR A 162 -11.00 -11.75 2.11
N ILE A 163 -11.94 -11.30 1.26
CA ILE A 163 -12.98 -10.33 1.63
C ILE A 163 -14.16 -11.03 2.32
N PRO A 164 -14.67 -10.52 3.46
CA PRO A 164 -15.88 -11.04 4.10
C PRO A 164 -17.09 -11.04 3.16
N ARG A 165 -17.88 -12.12 3.17
CA ARG A 165 -19.02 -12.31 2.24
C ARG A 165 -20.00 -11.13 2.17
N PRO A 166 -20.41 -10.48 3.29
CA PRO A 166 -21.33 -9.33 3.21
C PRO A 166 -20.77 -8.16 2.40
N LEU A 167 -19.45 -7.94 2.45
CA LEU A 167 -18.79 -6.84 1.73
C LEU A 167 -18.65 -7.12 0.24
N ARG A 168 -18.64 -8.39 -0.18
CA ARG A 168 -18.57 -8.78 -1.61
C ARG A 168 -19.77 -8.27 -2.41
N LEU A 169 -20.92 -8.07 -1.76
CA LEU A 169 -22.17 -7.61 -2.39
C LEU A 169 -22.20 -6.10 -2.67
N VAL A 170 -21.25 -5.34 -2.10
CA VAL A 170 -21.23 -3.86 -2.18
C VAL A 170 -20.08 -3.33 -3.06
N ILE A 171 -19.17 -4.22 -3.44
CA ILE A 171 -17.96 -3.93 -4.22
C ILE A 171 -18.01 -4.53 -5.64
N SER A 172 -19.10 -5.24 -5.95
CA SER A 172 -19.44 -5.76 -7.27
C SER A 172 -19.84 -4.67 -8.25
#